data_AF-A0A0C3RPL9-F1
#
_entry.id   AF-A0A0C3RPL9-F1
#
_cell.length_a   1.000
_cell.length_b   1.000
_cell.length_c   1.000
_cell.angle_alpha   90.00
_cell.angle_beta   90.00
_cell.angle_gamma   90.00
#
_symmetry.space_group_name_H-M   'P 1'
#
loop_
_entity.id
_entity.type
_entity.pdbx_description
1 polymer ?
#
loop_
_entity_poly.entity_id
_entity_poly.type
_entity_poly.pdbx_seq_one_letter_code
_entity_poly.pdbx_strand_id
1 'polypeptide(L)'
;DQLWEALGLGETKRIVGMAKYRDPELEYTSWNTTEGEPWWEDSAIPESRKVPLEPNYHQLVGVIKCLGWMTTKRGGLIADEVGVGKTGQVIMSLLMYFQLLQAQQLNVSFPPQLGIPATAQLSADPVVISLGSDYKTAFRKEGVPTKSADRDFTLFTRKFSVAIFDEVHELRNLGPRNTAAIGLARCSSSTICLTATP
;
A
#
# COMPACT_ATOMS: atom_id res chain seq x y z
N ASP A 1 13.25 -16.04 9.10
CA ASP A 1 14.56 -15.81 8.45
C ASP A 1 14.48 -15.94 6.95
N GLN A 2 14.08 -17.09 6.40
CA GLN A 2 13.93 -17.25 4.94
C GLN A 2 13.08 -16.17 4.26
N LEU A 3 11.98 -15.70 4.86
CA LEU A 3 11.17 -14.61 4.27
C LEU A 3 11.89 -13.25 4.27
N TRP A 4 12.72 -12.99 5.27
CA TRP A 4 13.52 -11.76 5.34
C TRP A 4 14.65 -11.79 4.34
N GLU A 5 15.35 -12.92 4.24
CA GLU A 5 16.30 -13.18 3.16
C GLU A 5 15.62 -13.01 1.81
N ALA A 6 14.40 -13.53 1.66
CA ALA A 6 13.66 -13.42 0.42
C ALA A 6 13.37 -11.97 0.01
N LEU A 7 13.24 -11.05 0.98
CA LEU A 7 13.07 -9.61 0.74
C LEU A 7 14.41 -8.86 0.57
N GLY A 8 15.56 -9.54 0.66
CA GLY A 8 16.86 -8.89 0.68
C GLY A 8 17.23 -8.23 2.01
N LEU A 9 16.48 -8.55 3.07
CA LEU A 9 16.56 -7.90 4.39
C LEU A 9 16.92 -8.92 5.48
N GLY A 10 17.65 -9.99 5.14
CA GLY A 10 18.01 -11.06 6.07
C GLY A 10 18.81 -10.57 7.29
N GLU A 11 19.70 -9.60 7.07
CA GLU A 11 20.54 -9.01 8.14
C GLU A 11 19.79 -7.98 8.98
N THR A 12 19.06 -7.08 8.34
CA THR A 12 18.39 -5.96 9.01
C THR A 12 17.04 -6.35 9.62
N LYS A 13 16.38 -7.37 9.06
CA LYS A 13 15.03 -7.86 9.38
C LYS A 13 14.02 -6.72 9.55
N ARG A 14 14.15 -5.68 8.70
CA ARG A 14 13.37 -4.45 8.81
C ARG A 14 13.18 -3.78 7.47
N ILE A 15 11.95 -3.33 7.22
CA ILE A 15 11.59 -2.55 6.03
C ILE A 15 11.91 -1.08 6.29
N VAL A 16 12.76 -0.48 5.46
CA VAL A 16 13.12 0.94 5.57
C VAL A 16 11.89 1.82 5.34
N GLY A 17 11.73 2.86 6.18
CA GLY A 17 10.56 3.75 6.16
C GLY A 17 9.44 3.36 7.12
N MET A 18 9.48 2.15 7.70
CA MET A 18 8.58 1.78 8.81
C MET A 18 9.08 2.36 10.14
N ALA A 19 8.15 2.69 11.04
CA ALA A 19 8.45 3.01 12.44
C ALA A 19 9.26 1.88 13.10
N LYS A 20 10.15 2.21 14.06
CA LYS A 20 10.93 1.19 14.77
C LYS A 20 10.12 0.57 15.89
N TYR A 21 9.30 1.39 16.52
CA TYR A 21 8.55 1.03 17.70
C TYR A 21 7.06 1.29 17.49
N ARG A 22 6.25 0.63 18.29
CA ARG A 22 4.82 0.85 18.40
C ARG A 22 4.43 0.93 19.88
N ASP A 23 3.37 1.66 20.14
CA ASP A 23 2.64 1.57 21.40
C ASP A 23 1.68 0.37 21.31
N PRO A 24 1.80 -0.64 22.19
CA PRO A 24 0.86 -1.77 22.22
C PRO A 24 -0.58 -1.34 22.53
N GLU A 25 -0.78 -0.21 23.19
CA GLU A 25 -2.10 0.32 23.57
C GLU A 25 -2.67 1.29 22.53
N LEU A 26 -1.89 1.64 21.49
CA LEU A 26 -2.27 2.59 20.43
C LEU A 26 -2.69 3.99 20.95
N GLU A 27 -2.24 4.37 22.15
CA GLU A 27 -2.50 5.68 22.75
C GLU A 27 -1.56 6.75 22.15
N TYR A 28 -0.31 6.34 21.90
CA TYR A 28 0.70 7.16 21.25
C TYR A 28 0.86 6.72 19.79
N THR A 29 0.25 7.48 18.88
CA THR A 29 0.36 7.27 17.43
C THR A 29 1.03 8.46 16.74
N SER A 30 1.50 8.26 15.52
CA SER A 30 2.08 9.31 14.65
C SER A 30 1.11 10.46 14.35
N TRP A 31 -0.17 10.35 14.71
CA TRP A 31 -1.19 11.37 14.51
C TRP A 31 -1.42 12.25 15.75
N ASN A 32 -0.86 11.86 16.90
CA ASN A 32 -0.95 12.60 18.17
C ASN A 32 0.26 13.49 18.43
N THR A 33 1.08 13.78 17.41
CA THR A 33 2.21 14.69 17.53
C THR A 33 1.75 16.14 17.47
N THR A 34 2.36 17.01 18.28
CA THR A 34 2.20 18.46 18.15
C THR A 34 2.57 18.92 16.73
N GLU A 35 1.83 19.88 16.19
CA GLU A 35 2.09 20.44 14.86
C GLU A 35 3.55 20.90 14.73
N GLY A 36 4.30 20.32 13.77
CA GLY A 36 5.72 20.61 13.52
C GLY A 36 6.70 19.54 14.02
N GLU A 37 6.26 18.57 14.83
CA GLU A 37 7.10 17.43 15.23
C GLU A 37 7.11 16.35 14.13
N PRO A 38 8.26 15.74 13.81
CA PRO A 38 8.36 14.67 12.83
C PRO A 38 7.49 13.47 13.24
N TRP A 39 6.34 13.28 12.58
CA TRP A 39 5.41 12.17 12.85
C TRP A 39 6.02 10.77 12.63
N TRP A 40 7.17 10.69 11.95
CA TRP A 40 7.92 9.47 11.68
C TRP A 40 9.03 9.16 12.71
N GLU A 41 9.23 10.04 13.70
CA GLU A 41 10.15 9.76 14.80
C GLU A 41 9.39 9.05 15.92
N ASP A 42 9.92 7.92 16.42
CA ASP A 42 9.36 7.18 17.56
C ASP A 42 9.45 7.97 18.88
N SER A 43 9.71 9.27 18.81
CA SER A 43 9.86 10.22 19.91
C SER A 43 8.55 10.46 20.66
N ALA A 44 7.41 10.27 20.00
CA ALA A 44 6.08 10.42 20.60
C ALA A 44 5.70 9.28 21.56
N ILE A 45 6.37 8.13 21.50
CA ILE A 45 6.08 6.97 22.35
C ILE A 45 6.99 7.02 23.58
N PRO A 46 6.46 7.04 24.82
CA PRO A 46 7.27 6.94 26.03
C PRO A 46 8.12 5.66 26.04
N GLU A 47 9.36 5.74 26.53
CA GLU A 47 10.28 4.59 26.53
C GLU A 47 9.70 3.37 27.25
N SER A 48 8.90 3.57 28.30
CA SER A 48 8.20 2.52 29.04
C SER A 48 7.15 1.74 28.23
N ARG A 49 6.71 2.28 27.09
CA ARG A 49 5.69 1.69 26.21
C ARG A 49 6.23 1.30 24.83
N LYS A 50 7.49 1.60 24.51
CA LYS A 50 8.08 1.22 23.23
C LYS A 50 8.22 -0.28 23.13
N VAL A 51 7.48 -0.87 22.19
CA VAL A 51 7.65 -2.27 21.78
C VAL A 51 8.14 -2.28 20.33
N PRO A 52 9.10 -3.14 19.96
CA PRO A 52 9.54 -3.27 18.57
C PRO A 52 8.34 -3.51 17.62
N LEU A 53 8.32 -2.75 16.52
CA LEU A 53 7.37 -2.98 15.44
C LEU A 53 7.92 -4.07 14.53
N GLU A 54 7.54 -5.31 14.80
CA GLU A 54 7.91 -6.46 14.00
C GLU A 54 6.69 -7.04 13.29
N PRO A 55 6.73 -7.23 11.96
CA PRO A 55 5.66 -7.88 11.25
C PRO A 55 5.59 -9.36 11.61
N ASN A 56 4.37 -9.85 11.80
CA ASN A 56 4.13 -11.27 11.99
C ASN A 56 4.47 -12.06 10.72
N TYR A 57 4.71 -13.37 10.86
CA TYR A 57 5.03 -14.26 9.75
C TYR A 57 4.04 -14.14 8.58
N HIS A 58 2.73 -14.18 8.86
CA HIS A 58 1.70 -14.07 7.82
C HIS A 58 1.71 -12.71 7.12
N GLN A 59 2.07 -11.64 7.84
CA GLN A 59 2.18 -10.31 7.26
C GLN A 59 3.36 -10.24 6.27
N LEU A 60 4.49 -10.89 6.58
CA LEU A 60 5.61 -11.01 5.66
C LEU A 60 5.26 -11.82 4.41
N VAL A 61 4.49 -12.91 4.55
CA VAL A 61 3.97 -13.66 3.40
C VAL A 61 3.09 -12.76 2.53
N GLY A 62 2.22 -11.95 3.15
CA GLY A 62 1.40 -10.96 2.45
C GLY A 62 2.24 -9.94 1.68
N VAL A 63 3.28 -9.39 2.31
CA VAL A 63 4.20 -8.43 1.68
C VAL A 63 4.83 -9.01 0.42
N ILE A 64 5.34 -10.23 0.52
CA ILE A 64 5.98 -10.94 -0.60
C ILE A 64 4.99 -11.16 -1.76
N LYS A 65 3.76 -11.57 -1.46
CA LYS A 65 2.71 -11.77 -2.48
C LYS A 65 2.34 -10.48 -3.17
N CYS A 66 2.13 -9.41 -2.40
CA CYS A 66 1.84 -8.07 -2.92
C CYS A 66 2.96 -7.56 -3.83
N LEU A 67 4.22 -7.68 -3.41
CA LEU A 67 5.36 -7.31 -4.24
C LEU A 67 5.40 -8.09 -5.55
N GLY A 68 5.14 -9.39 -5.51
CA GLY A 68 5.01 -10.22 -6.71
C GLY A 68 3.93 -9.70 -7.67
N TRP A 69 2.75 -9.32 -7.16
CA TRP A 69 1.69 -8.73 -7.97
C TRP A 69 2.07 -7.37 -8.56
N MET A 70 2.61 -6.47 -7.73
CA MET A 70 3.02 -5.12 -8.17
C MET A 70 4.10 -5.17 -9.25
N THR A 71 5.13 -6.01 -9.08
CA THR A 71 6.25 -6.14 -10.00
C THR A 71 5.89 -6.85 -11.30
N THR A 72 4.95 -7.81 -11.24
CA THR A 72 4.45 -8.53 -12.43
C THR A 72 3.24 -7.87 -13.09
N LYS A 73 2.79 -6.70 -12.60
CA LYS A 73 1.64 -5.95 -13.11
C LYS A 73 0.36 -6.79 -13.11
N ARG A 74 0.13 -7.54 -12.02
CA ARG A 74 -1.04 -8.41 -11.82
C ARG A 74 -1.92 -7.88 -10.71
N GLY A 75 -3.22 -8.13 -10.84
CA GLY A 75 -4.16 -7.87 -9.76
C GLY A 75 -4.11 -8.96 -8.68
N GLY A 76 -4.46 -8.60 -7.43
CA GLY A 76 -4.55 -9.54 -6.32
C GLY A 76 -5.60 -9.14 -5.27
N LEU A 77 -6.10 -10.12 -4.54
CA LEU A 77 -7.07 -9.96 -3.45
C LEU A 77 -6.46 -10.51 -2.16
N ILE A 78 -6.40 -9.68 -1.12
CA ILE A 78 -6.11 -10.11 0.25
C ILE A 78 -7.45 -10.24 0.98
N ALA A 79 -7.85 -11.48 1.22
CA ALA A 79 -9.13 -11.84 1.84
C ALA A 79 -8.95 -12.45 3.24
N ASP A 80 -7.83 -12.16 3.91
CA ASP A 80 -7.56 -12.64 5.26
C ASP A 80 -8.55 -12.05 6.27
N GLU A 81 -8.66 -12.69 7.44
CA GLU A 81 -9.59 -12.29 8.52
C GLU A 81 -9.39 -10.84 9.03
N VAL A 82 -10.36 -10.34 9.79
CA VAL A 82 -10.27 -9.03 10.45
C VAL A 82 -9.12 -9.02 11.46
N GLY A 83 -8.41 -7.90 11.58
CA GLY A 83 -7.37 -7.72 12.61
C GLY A 83 -6.00 -8.34 12.30
N VAL A 84 -5.84 -9.06 11.19
CA VAL A 84 -4.55 -9.66 10.77
C VAL A 84 -3.53 -8.65 10.23
N GLY A 85 -3.93 -7.38 10.05
CA GLY A 85 -3.07 -6.28 9.61
C GLY A 85 -2.88 -6.16 8.10
N LYS A 86 -3.93 -6.42 7.30
CA LYS A 86 -3.91 -6.29 5.82
C LYS A 86 -3.37 -4.94 5.33
N THR A 87 -3.81 -3.84 5.95
CA THR A 87 -3.34 -2.49 5.64
C THR A 87 -1.83 -2.36 5.84
N GLY A 88 -1.32 -2.91 6.95
CA GLY A 88 0.12 -2.95 7.23
C GLY A 88 0.90 -3.74 6.17
N GLN A 89 0.37 -4.88 5.72
CA GLN A 89 0.98 -5.67 4.64
C GLN A 89 1.13 -4.84 3.35
N VAL A 90 0.09 -4.09 2.97
CA VAL A 90 0.14 -3.26 1.75
C VAL A 90 1.11 -2.08 1.90
N ILE A 91 1.09 -1.38 3.04
CA ILE A 91 2.01 -0.26 3.30
C ILE A 91 3.46 -0.74 3.23
N MET A 92 3.76 -1.85 3.91
CA MET A 92 5.08 -2.47 3.87
C MET A 92 5.49 -2.86 2.44
N SER A 93 4.56 -3.39 1.64
CA SER A 93 4.80 -3.73 0.23
C SER A 93 5.09 -2.50 -0.62
N LEU A 94 4.38 -1.39 -0.40
CA LEU A 94 4.63 -0.13 -1.11
C LEU A 94 5.99 0.46 -0.78
N LEU A 95 6.39 0.45 0.49
CA LEU A 95 7.72 0.91 0.89
C LEU A 95 8.83 0.09 0.21
N MET A 96 8.66 -1.23 0.18
CA MET A 96 9.57 -2.12 -0.55
C MET A 96 9.55 -1.84 -2.07
N TYR A 97 8.37 -1.59 -2.66
CA TYR A 97 8.23 -1.25 -4.08
C TYR A 97 8.97 0.06 -4.43
N PHE A 98 8.89 1.08 -3.58
CA PHE A 98 9.62 2.33 -3.78
C PHE A 98 11.14 2.16 -3.66
N GLN A 99 11.61 1.31 -2.75
CA GLN A 99 13.03 0.97 -2.65
C GLN A 99 13.52 0.24 -3.91
N LEU A 100 12.73 -0.69 -4.44
CA LEU A 100 13.03 -1.38 -5.69
C LEU A 100 13.11 -0.38 -6.87
N LEU A 101 12.17 0.57 -6.94
CA LEU A 101 12.20 1.64 -7.95
C LEU A 101 13.46 2.50 -7.84
N GLN A 102 13.83 2.89 -6.62
CA GLN A 102 15.04 3.68 -6.37
C GLN A 102 16.30 2.90 -6.77
N ALA A 103 16.38 1.62 -6.41
CA ALA A 103 17.50 0.76 -6.81
C ALA A 103 17.60 0.63 -8.34
N GLN A 104 16.48 0.47 -9.04
CA GLN A 104 16.43 0.44 -10.50
C GLN A 104 16.93 1.75 -11.12
N GLN A 105 16.53 2.91 -10.57
CA GLN A 105 17.00 4.22 -11.04
C GLN A 105 18.50 4.44 -10.82
N LEU A 106 19.03 3.91 -9.71
CA LEU A 106 20.44 4.00 -9.35
C LEU A 106 21.30 2.90 -9.99
N ASN A 107 20.72 2.01 -10.81
CA ASN A 107 21.38 0.81 -11.36
C ASN A 107 22.06 -0.05 -10.28
N VAL A 108 21.49 -0.07 -9.08
CA VAL A 108 21.95 -0.94 -7.99
C VAL A 108 21.19 -2.25 -8.10
N SER A 109 21.92 -3.36 -8.09
CA SER A 109 21.30 -4.69 -8.05
C SER A 109 20.55 -4.85 -6.73
N PHE A 110 19.22 -4.98 -6.81
CA PHE A 110 18.45 -5.46 -5.67
C PHE A 110 18.58 -6.98 -5.60
N PRO A 111 18.70 -7.59 -4.40
CA PRO A 111 18.84 -9.04 -4.28
C PRO A 111 17.74 -9.77 -5.05
N PRO A 112 18.12 -10.72 -5.95
CA PRO A 112 17.18 -11.46 -6.79
C PRO A 112 16.54 -12.56 -5.96
N GLN A 113 15.72 -12.18 -4.99
CA GLN A 113 15.04 -13.12 -4.12
C GLN A 113 13.55 -12.79 -4.17
N LEU A 114 12.76 -13.82 -4.51
CA LEU A 114 11.33 -13.82 -4.87
C LEU A 114 10.93 -13.32 -6.26
N GLY A 115 11.25 -14.08 -7.31
CA GLY A 115 10.40 -14.17 -8.51
C GLY A 115 10.09 -12.87 -9.26
N ILE A 116 10.66 -11.73 -8.84
CA ILE A 116 10.73 -10.48 -9.55
C ILE A 116 11.75 -10.79 -10.64
N PRO A 117 11.32 -10.93 -11.90
CA PRO A 117 12.29 -11.21 -12.94
C PRO A 117 13.35 -10.11 -12.90
N ALA A 118 14.63 -10.45 -13.04
CA ALA A 118 15.71 -9.46 -13.09
C ALA A 118 15.49 -8.40 -14.19
N THR A 119 14.58 -8.68 -15.12
CA THR A 119 14.11 -7.82 -16.21
C THR A 119 12.79 -7.09 -15.92
N ALA A 120 12.26 -7.15 -14.69
CA ALA A 120 11.01 -6.47 -14.33
C ALA A 120 11.20 -4.96 -14.44
N GLN A 121 10.62 -4.36 -15.48
CA GLN A 121 10.62 -2.91 -15.62
C GLN A 121 9.49 -2.33 -14.77
N LEU A 122 9.87 -1.84 -13.58
CA LEU A 122 8.94 -1.21 -12.65
C LEU A 122 8.45 0.12 -13.22
N SER A 123 7.18 0.45 -12.98
CA SER A 123 6.64 1.74 -13.39
C SER A 123 6.96 2.79 -12.32
N ALA A 124 7.45 3.95 -12.77
CA ALA A 124 7.65 5.13 -11.91
C ALA A 124 6.39 6.01 -11.83
N ASP A 125 5.26 5.55 -12.39
CA ASP A 125 3.99 6.26 -12.29
C ASP A 125 3.52 6.36 -10.82
N PRO A 126 2.70 7.36 -10.47
CA PRO A 126 2.14 7.51 -9.12
C PRO A 126 1.40 6.27 -8.62
N VAL A 127 1.31 6.12 -7.30
CA VAL A 127 0.46 5.11 -6.64
C VAL A 127 -0.83 5.79 -6.18
N VAL A 128 -1.98 5.16 -6.42
CA VAL A 128 -3.27 5.59 -5.89
C VAL A 128 -3.73 4.63 -4.80
N ILE A 129 -4.01 5.17 -3.62
CA ILE A 129 -4.48 4.39 -2.47
C ILE A 129 -5.87 4.91 -2.09
N SER A 130 -6.84 4.00 -2.09
CA SER A 130 -8.18 4.24 -1.57
C SER A 130 -8.35 3.39 -0.30
N LEU A 131 -8.16 4.03 0.86
CA LEU A 131 -8.40 3.41 2.17
C LEU A 131 -9.79 3.85 2.68
N GLY A 132 -10.69 2.88 2.89
CA GLY A 132 -11.92 3.05 3.65
C GLY A 132 -13.13 3.66 2.93
N SER A 133 -14.15 3.97 3.74
CA SER A 133 -15.52 4.34 3.38
C SER A 133 -15.72 5.77 2.84
N ASP A 134 -14.63 6.50 2.59
CA ASP A 134 -14.65 7.95 2.29
C ASP A 134 -14.49 8.28 0.81
N TYR A 135 -14.99 7.42 -0.07
CA TYR A 135 -15.36 7.81 -1.44
C TYR A 135 -16.41 8.95 -1.45
N LYS A 136 -17.08 9.25 -0.32
CA LYS A 136 -18.18 10.23 -0.26
C LYS A 136 -17.74 11.67 -0.52
N THR A 137 -16.49 12.01 -0.22
CA THR A 137 -15.99 13.39 -0.28
C THR A 137 -15.22 13.68 -1.58
N ALA A 138 -14.60 12.67 -2.19
CA ALA A 138 -13.95 12.81 -3.50
C ALA A 138 -14.96 12.69 -4.67
N PHE A 139 -16.03 11.91 -4.49
CA PHE A 139 -17.13 11.79 -5.45
C PHE A 139 -18.33 12.56 -4.91
N ARG A 140 -18.24 13.90 -4.96
CA ARG A 140 -19.36 14.77 -4.60
C ARG A 140 -20.63 14.27 -5.29
N LYS A 141 -21.71 14.31 -4.53
CA LYS A 141 -23.10 13.93 -4.78
C LYS A 141 -23.77 14.74 -5.91
N GLU A 142 -23.03 15.11 -6.94
CA GLU A 142 -23.46 15.97 -8.03
C GLU A 142 -23.26 15.23 -9.36
N GLY A 143 -24.30 14.48 -9.73
CA GLY A 143 -24.54 14.07 -11.11
C GLY A 143 -23.53 13.11 -11.72
N VAL A 144 -24.02 12.33 -12.67
CA VAL A 144 -23.18 11.83 -13.76
C VAL A 144 -22.33 13.00 -14.29
N PRO A 145 -21.02 12.87 -14.54
CA PRO A 145 -20.21 13.96 -15.07
C PRO A 145 -20.86 14.53 -16.34
N THR A 146 -21.46 15.70 -16.22
CA THR A 146 -22.06 16.43 -17.33
C THR A 146 -20.95 17.00 -18.18
N LYS A 147 -20.45 16.21 -19.15
CA LYS A 147 -19.64 16.58 -20.35
C LYS A 147 -18.48 17.59 -20.26
N SER A 148 -18.19 18.24 -19.14
CA SER A 148 -17.20 19.32 -19.01
C SER A 148 -16.62 19.49 -17.61
N ALA A 149 -16.71 18.48 -16.73
CA ALA A 149 -15.79 18.42 -15.59
C ALA A 149 -14.40 18.23 -16.19
N ASP A 150 -13.57 19.25 -16.03
CA ASP A 150 -12.29 19.44 -16.70
C ASP A 150 -11.46 18.14 -16.68
N ARG A 151 -11.49 17.42 -17.81
CA ARG A 151 -11.04 16.01 -17.88
C ARG A 151 -9.58 15.87 -17.47
N ASP A 152 -8.81 16.93 -17.68
CA ASP A 152 -7.38 17.04 -17.41
C ASP A 152 -7.05 17.04 -15.89
N PHE A 153 -8.04 17.31 -15.04
CA PHE A 153 -7.91 17.32 -13.58
C PHE A 153 -8.56 16.10 -12.89
N THR A 154 -9.10 15.15 -13.65
CA THR A 154 -9.66 13.93 -13.05
C THR A 154 -8.58 12.86 -12.83
N LEU A 155 -8.71 12.07 -11.78
CA LEU A 155 -7.79 10.94 -11.52
C LEU A 155 -7.77 9.93 -12.69
N PHE A 156 -8.85 9.86 -13.48
CA PHE A 156 -9.03 8.88 -14.56
C PHE A 156 -8.22 9.17 -15.83
N THR A 157 -7.62 10.36 -15.97
CA THR A 157 -6.73 10.68 -17.10
C THR A 157 -5.26 10.43 -16.78
N ARG A 158 -4.94 10.08 -15.53
CA ARG A 158 -3.58 9.75 -15.09
C ARG A 158 -3.32 8.26 -15.21
N LYS A 159 -2.05 7.89 -15.34
CA LYS A 159 -1.58 6.51 -15.21
C LYS A 159 -1.03 6.30 -13.80
N PHE A 160 -1.28 5.12 -13.25
CA PHE A 160 -0.78 4.73 -11.93
C PHE A 160 0.01 3.43 -12.02
N SER A 161 1.00 3.27 -11.15
CA SER A 161 1.73 2.02 -11.01
C SER A 161 0.88 0.98 -10.29
N VAL A 162 0.25 1.37 -9.18
CA VAL A 162 -0.55 0.50 -8.34
C VAL A 162 -1.80 1.24 -7.87
N ALA A 163 -2.96 0.60 -8.00
CA ALA A 163 -4.18 0.97 -7.28
C ALA A 163 -4.40 0.03 -6.10
N ILE A 164 -4.75 0.59 -4.94
CA ILE A 164 -5.13 -0.18 -3.76
C ILE A 164 -6.55 0.19 -3.35
N PHE A 165 -7.40 -0.82 -3.15
CA PHE A 165 -8.77 -0.66 -2.69
C PHE A 165 -8.96 -1.41 -1.37
N ASP A 166 -9.21 -0.68 -0.30
CA ASP A 166 -9.63 -1.26 0.98
C ASP A 166 -11.15 -1.47 1.01
N GLU A 167 -11.60 -2.43 1.82
CA GLU A 167 -13.01 -2.83 1.95
C GLU A 167 -13.72 -3.07 0.61
N VAL A 168 -13.10 -3.85 -0.29
CA VAL A 168 -13.60 -4.12 -1.65
C VAL A 168 -15.00 -4.75 -1.65
N HIS A 169 -15.45 -5.32 -0.54
CA HIS A 169 -16.81 -5.82 -0.39
C HIS A 169 -17.87 -4.74 -0.59
N GLU A 170 -17.56 -3.47 -0.36
CA GLU A 170 -18.45 -2.34 -0.65
C GLU A 170 -18.62 -2.06 -2.15
N LEU A 171 -17.75 -2.63 -2.98
CA LEU A 171 -17.76 -2.48 -4.44
C LEU A 171 -18.51 -3.61 -5.16
N ARG A 172 -19.17 -4.52 -4.44
CA ARG A 172 -19.93 -5.64 -5.03
C ARG A 172 -21.11 -5.18 -5.89
N ASN A 173 -21.75 -4.09 -5.50
CA ASN A 173 -22.93 -3.57 -6.19
C ASN A 173 -22.53 -2.59 -7.29
N LEU A 174 -23.13 -2.74 -8.46
CA LEU A 174 -22.99 -1.78 -9.54
C LEU A 174 -23.47 -0.41 -9.08
N GLY A 175 -22.65 0.61 -9.32
CA GLY A 175 -22.92 1.97 -8.89
C GLY A 175 -21.68 2.86 -9.04
N PRO A 176 -21.77 4.14 -8.66
CA PRO A 176 -20.69 5.11 -8.86
C PRO A 176 -19.34 4.67 -8.28
N ARG A 177 -19.35 4.01 -7.11
CA ARG A 177 -18.13 3.51 -6.44
C ARG A 177 -17.46 2.38 -7.21
N ASN A 178 -18.25 1.38 -7.61
CA ASN A 178 -17.78 0.27 -8.42
C ASN A 178 -17.23 0.78 -9.77
N THR A 179 -17.96 1.65 -10.45
CA THR A 179 -17.52 2.26 -11.72
C THR A 179 -16.22 3.05 -11.57
N ALA A 180 -16.08 3.84 -10.50
CA ALA A 180 -14.86 4.57 -10.21
C ALA A 180 -13.68 3.63 -9.93
N ALA A 181 -13.87 2.59 -9.13
CA ALA A 181 -12.83 1.61 -8.86
C ALA A 181 -12.38 0.88 -10.13
N ILE A 182 -13.31 0.46 -11.00
CA ILE A 182 -13.01 -0.12 -12.31
C ILE A 182 -12.23 0.88 -13.18
N GLY A 183 -12.62 2.15 -13.18
CA GLY A 183 -11.91 3.21 -13.90
C GLY A 183 -10.46 3.35 -13.43
N LEU A 184 -10.25 3.45 -12.12
CA LEU A 184 -8.91 3.53 -11.52
C LEU A 184 -8.07 2.27 -11.80
N ALA A 185 -8.67 1.09 -11.72
CA ALA A 185 -8.00 -0.16 -12.05
C ALA A 185 -7.54 -0.21 -13.51
N ARG A 186 -8.34 0.31 -14.45
CA ARG A 186 -7.97 0.43 -15.88
C ARG A 186 -6.82 1.40 -16.13
N CYS A 187 -6.68 2.39 -15.27
CA CYS A 187 -5.60 3.38 -15.32
C CYS A 187 -4.34 2.94 -14.56
N SER A 188 -4.37 1.78 -13.91
CA SER A 188 -3.29 1.28 -13.05
C SER A 188 -2.61 0.06 -13.65
N SER A 189 -1.29 -0.07 -13.47
CA SER A 189 -0.55 -1.26 -13.94
C SER A 189 -0.82 -2.50 -13.07
N SER A 190 -1.09 -2.30 -11.78
CA SER A 190 -1.42 -3.34 -10.82
C SER A 190 -2.59 -2.89 -9.95
N THR A 191 -3.38 -3.84 -9.43
CA THR A 191 -4.50 -3.54 -8.52
C THR A 191 -4.52 -4.51 -7.35
N ILE A 192 -4.53 -3.98 -6.12
CA ILE A 192 -4.61 -4.78 -4.90
C ILE A 192 -5.92 -4.46 -4.20
N CYS A 193 -6.73 -5.48 -3.95
CA CYS A 193 -7.98 -5.35 -3.23
C CYS A 193 -7.84 -5.98 -1.85
N LEU A 194 -8.42 -5.36 -0.83
CA LEU A 194 -8.46 -5.85 0.54
C LEU A 194 -9.91 -6.06 0.95
N THR A 195 -10.19 -7.18 1.61
CA THR A 195 -11.47 -7.41 2.27
C THR A 195 -11.29 -8.38 3.43
N ALA A 196 -12.14 -8.28 4.43
CA ALA A 196 -12.32 -9.35 5.42
C ALA A 196 -13.50 -10.28 5.07
N THR A 197 -14.33 -9.90 4.10
CA THR A 197 -15.56 -10.60 3.74
C THR A 197 -15.57 -10.97 2.25
N PRO A 198 -15.85 -12.24 1.89
CA PRO A 198 -15.97 -12.70 0.50
C PRO A 198 -17.20 -12.14 -0.19
#